data_AF-A0A7C9ADL0-F1
#
_entry.id   AF-A0A7C9ADL0-F1
#
_cell.length_a   1.000
_cell.length_b   1.000
_cell.length_c   1.000
_cell.angle_alpha   90.00
_cell.angle_beta   90.00
_cell.angle_gamma   90.00
#
_symmetry.space_group_name_H-M   'P 1'
#
loop_
_entity.id
_entity.type
_entity.pdbx_description
1 polymer ?
#
loop_
_entity_poly.entity_id
_entity_poly.type
_entity_poly.pdbx_seq_one_letter_code
_entity_poly.pdbx_strand_id
1 'polypeptide(L)'
;LRSTTHRFCIWHIMRKLSEKVGSSLNSNDDFLGRFKLCVYNSETPIEFEQEWQTIIVDFGLQNNTWLSHMYDIREMWIPAYFKDLFLGAVLRTTSRSESENHFFSNFTNPHLSLVEFWMRYESALELQRYGQLQSDNETSSSVPQLKTTKDLERHAGQIYTF
;
A
#
# COMPACT_ATOMS: atom_id res chain seq x y z
N LEU A 1 -22.31 2.85 -3.58
CA LEU A 1 -22.50 3.90 -2.55
C LEU A 1 -22.22 5.25 -3.19
N ARG A 2 -23.17 6.19 -3.19
CA ARG A 2 -23.06 7.47 -3.93
C ARG A 2 -22.16 8.52 -3.26
N SER A 3 -21.62 8.23 -2.08
CA SER A 3 -20.73 9.11 -1.30
C SER A 3 -19.31 8.55 -1.11
N THR A 4 -18.94 7.50 -1.87
CA THR A 4 -17.60 6.90 -1.79
C THR A 4 -16.68 7.52 -2.83
N THR A 5 -15.55 8.03 -2.37
CA THR A 5 -14.47 8.49 -3.24
C THR A 5 -13.56 7.31 -3.59
N HIS A 6 -13.45 7.00 -4.88
CA HIS A 6 -12.60 5.91 -5.37
C HIS A 6 -11.17 6.41 -5.65
N ARG A 7 -10.18 5.57 -5.32
CA ARG A 7 -8.75 5.83 -5.55
C ARG A 7 -8.07 4.59 -6.09
N PHE A 8 -7.03 4.79 -6.91
CA PHE A 8 -6.22 3.68 -7.38
C PHE A 8 -5.17 3.28 -6.36
N CYS A 9 -4.87 1.98 -6.32
CA CYS A 9 -3.87 1.42 -5.45
C CYS A 9 -2.45 1.74 -5.99
N ILE A 10 -1.71 2.56 -5.26
CA ILE A 10 -0.34 2.99 -5.61
C ILE A 10 0.57 1.77 -5.80
N TRP A 11 0.46 0.76 -4.94
CA TRP A 11 1.26 -0.46 -5.07
C TRP A 11 1.16 -1.11 -6.46
N HIS A 12 -0.07 -1.25 -6.96
CA HIS A 12 -0.31 -1.85 -8.27
C HIS A 12 0.25 -0.99 -9.40
N ILE A 13 0.19 0.34 -9.26
CA ILE A 13 0.77 1.29 -10.22
C ILE A 13 2.30 1.16 -10.21
N MET A 14 2.91 1.16 -9.03
CA MET A 14 4.37 1.00 -8.86
C MET A 14 4.87 -0.36 -9.34
N ARG A 15 4.07 -1.43 -9.19
CA ARG A 15 4.41 -2.74 -9.76
C ARG A 15 4.38 -2.69 -11.28
N LYS A 16 3.36 -2.08 -11.88
CA LYS A 16 3.25 -1.93 -13.34
C LYS A 16 4.30 -0.99 -13.94
N LEU A 17 4.81 -0.02 -13.18
CA LEU A 17 5.89 0.87 -13.61
C LEU A 17 7.05 0.07 -14.22
N SER A 18 7.45 -1.03 -13.55
CA SER A 18 8.56 -1.90 -13.97
C SER A 18 8.40 -2.43 -15.40
N GLU A 19 7.17 -2.77 -15.78
CA GLU A 19 6.82 -3.27 -17.12
C GLU A 19 6.75 -2.14 -18.16
N LYS A 20 6.55 -0.88 -17.73
CA LYS A 20 6.21 0.26 -18.59
C LYS A 20 7.39 1.17 -18.91
N VAL A 21 8.45 1.14 -18.10
CA VAL A 21 9.68 1.92 -18.31
C VAL A 21 10.80 1.11 -18.98
N GLY A 22 10.59 -0.20 -19.13
CA GLY A 22 11.57 -1.12 -19.72
C GLY A 22 12.69 -1.51 -18.76
N SER A 23 13.39 -2.60 -19.08
CA SER A 23 14.34 -3.25 -18.18
C SER A 23 15.53 -2.35 -17.78
N SER A 24 15.96 -1.43 -18.64
CA SER A 24 17.10 -0.54 -18.34
C SER A 24 16.77 0.44 -17.22
N LEU A 25 15.61 1.10 -17.26
CA LEU A 25 15.18 2.00 -16.20
C LEU A 25 14.69 1.25 -14.96
N ASN A 26 14.09 0.07 -15.16
CA ASN A 26 13.67 -0.75 -14.02
C ASN A 26 14.84 -1.28 -13.17
N SER A 27 16.06 -1.32 -13.72
CA SER A 27 17.27 -1.66 -12.97
C SER A 27 18.08 -0.42 -12.53
N ASN A 28 17.56 0.78 -12.75
CA ASN A 28 18.21 2.02 -12.36
C ASN A 28 17.73 2.47 -10.98
N ASP A 29 18.60 2.34 -9.97
CA ASP A 29 18.29 2.69 -8.59
C ASP A 29 18.01 4.19 -8.38
N ASP A 30 18.67 5.07 -9.14
CA ASP A 30 18.41 6.52 -9.09
C ASP A 30 17.00 6.83 -9.61
N PHE A 31 16.63 6.27 -10.76
CA PHE A 31 15.28 6.41 -11.30
C PHE A 31 14.22 5.91 -10.31
N LEU A 32 14.36 4.67 -9.83
CA LEU A 32 13.39 4.08 -8.92
C LEU A 32 13.32 4.82 -7.58
N GLY A 33 14.46 5.29 -7.06
CA GLY A 33 14.54 6.08 -5.84
C GLY A 33 13.79 7.41 -6.00
N ARG A 34 14.11 8.17 -7.05
CA ARG A 34 13.46 9.45 -7.34
C ARG A 34 11.96 9.30 -7.61
N PHE A 35 11.56 8.30 -8.38
CA PHE A 35 10.14 8.05 -8.66
C PHE A 35 9.37 7.67 -7.39
N LYS A 36 9.95 6.83 -6.51
CA LYS A 36 9.33 6.51 -5.21
C LYS A 36 9.18 7.75 -4.35
N LEU A 37 10.22 8.57 -4.23
CA LEU A 37 10.15 9.82 -3.46
C LEU A 37 9.10 10.78 -4.04
N CYS A 38 9.06 10.96 -5.35
CA CYS A 38 8.04 11.77 -6.00
C CYS A 38 6.61 11.29 -5.68
N VAL A 39 6.35 9.98 -5.72
CA VAL A 39 5.01 9.43 -5.46
C VAL A 39 4.64 9.44 -3.97
N TYR A 40 5.54 9.02 -3.09
CA TYR A 40 5.22 8.77 -1.68
C TYR A 40 5.55 9.94 -0.75
N ASN A 41 6.50 10.80 -1.13
CA ASN A 41 7.04 11.85 -0.25
C ASN A 41 6.65 13.26 -0.67
N SER A 42 6.07 13.48 -1.85
CA SER A 42 5.52 14.79 -2.21
C SER A 42 4.40 15.17 -1.25
N GLU A 43 4.55 16.28 -0.55
CA GLU A 43 3.60 16.76 0.45
C GLU A 43 2.53 17.65 -0.15
N THR A 44 2.83 18.30 -1.27
CA THR A 44 1.91 19.19 -1.99
C THR A 44 1.82 18.82 -3.47
N PRO A 45 0.70 19.15 -4.15
CA PRO A 45 0.60 18.99 -5.59
C PRO A 45 1.74 19.69 -6.33
N ILE A 46 2.17 20.86 -5.87
CA ILE A 46 3.24 21.64 -6.50
C ILE A 46 4.57 20.89 -6.48
N GLU A 47 4.94 20.32 -5.33
CA GLU A 47 6.15 19.49 -5.21
C GLU A 47 6.08 18.27 -6.12
N PHE A 48 4.93 17.60 -6.17
CA PHE A 48 4.72 16.48 -7.08
C PHE A 48 4.92 16.89 -8.54
N GLU A 49 4.30 18.01 -8.96
CA GLU A 49 4.40 18.50 -10.34
C GLU A 49 5.85 18.78 -10.74
N GLN A 50 6.61 19.44 -9.86
CA GLN A 50 8.01 19.78 -10.10
C GLN A 50 8.89 18.53 -10.21
N GLU A 51 8.78 17.60 -9.26
CA GLU A 51 9.56 16.37 -9.25
C GLU A 51 9.19 15.45 -10.41
N TRP A 52 7.90 15.32 -10.72
CA TRP A 52 7.42 14.53 -11.84
C TRP A 52 7.99 15.04 -13.16
N GLN A 53 7.91 16.35 -13.44
CA GLN A 53 8.47 16.92 -14.66
C GLN A 53 9.98 16.71 -14.75
N THR A 54 10.70 16.89 -13.63
CA THR A 54 12.15 16.69 -13.59
C THR A 54 12.52 15.24 -13.93
N ILE A 55 11.83 14.25 -13.34
CA ILE A 55 12.05 12.83 -13.64
C ILE A 55 11.73 12.53 -15.12
N ILE A 56 10.62 13.06 -15.65
CA ILE A 56 10.24 12.81 -17.04
C ILE A 56 11.31 13.32 -18.01
N VAL A 57 11.91 14.49 -17.72
CA VAL A 57 12.97 15.08 -18.54
C VAL A 57 14.29 14.31 -18.41
N ASP A 58 14.76 14.10 -17.19
CA ASP A 58 16.07 13.51 -16.91
C ASP A 58 16.21 12.08 -17.47
N PHE A 59 15.10 11.32 -17.48
CA PHE A 59 15.09 9.94 -17.95
C PHE A 59 14.51 9.77 -19.36
N GLY A 60 14.22 10.86 -20.09
CA GLY A 60 13.78 10.80 -21.48
C GLY A 60 12.40 10.15 -21.69
N LEU A 61 11.48 10.37 -20.76
CA LEU A 61 10.18 9.69 -20.68
C LEU A 61 9.02 10.48 -21.30
N GLN A 62 9.29 11.58 -22.00
CA GLN A 62 8.27 12.50 -22.54
C GLN A 62 7.27 11.82 -23.48
N ASN A 63 7.72 10.79 -24.21
CA ASN A 63 6.90 10.04 -25.17
C ASN A 63 6.31 8.75 -24.57
N ASN A 64 6.47 8.51 -23.26
CA ASN A 64 5.92 7.32 -22.61
C ASN A 64 4.42 7.51 -22.37
N THR A 65 3.61 6.92 -23.26
CA THR A 65 2.15 7.05 -23.23
C THR A 65 1.50 6.56 -21.94
N TRP A 66 2.10 5.57 -21.27
CA TRP A 66 1.59 5.09 -19.99
C TRP A 66 1.82 6.11 -18.88
N LEU A 67 3.02 6.70 -18.80
CA LEU A 67 3.31 7.75 -17.81
C LEU A 67 2.48 9.01 -18.08
N SER A 68 2.28 9.40 -19.35
CA SER A 68 1.36 10.49 -19.69
C SER A 68 -0.04 10.22 -19.16
N HIS A 69 -0.58 9.02 -19.39
CA HIS A 69 -1.89 8.64 -18.87
C HIS A 69 -1.91 8.61 -17.33
N MET A 70 -0.86 8.11 -16.68
CA MET A 70 -0.77 8.10 -15.21
C MET A 70 -0.76 9.51 -14.61
N TYR A 71 -0.15 10.45 -15.32
CA TYR A 71 -0.16 11.87 -14.98
C TYR A 71 -1.55 12.50 -15.14
N ASP A 72 -2.27 12.17 -16.22
CA ASP A 72 -3.63 12.69 -16.44
C ASP A 72 -4.58 12.28 -15.31
N ILE A 73 -4.39 11.09 -14.74
CA ILE A 73 -5.21 10.57 -13.62
C ILE A 73 -4.57 10.78 -12.24
N ARG A 74 -3.53 11.62 -12.12
CA ARG A 74 -2.74 11.79 -10.88
C ARG A 74 -3.57 12.05 -9.62
N GLU A 75 -4.64 12.82 -9.71
CA GLU A 75 -5.55 13.10 -8.59
C GLU A 75 -6.22 11.85 -7.99
N MET A 76 -6.28 10.75 -8.76
CA MET A 76 -6.88 9.49 -8.34
C MET A 76 -5.92 8.58 -7.57
N TRP A 77 -4.61 8.87 -7.54
CA TRP A 77 -3.63 7.95 -6.95
C TRP A 77 -2.45 8.62 -6.23
N ILE A 78 -2.14 9.88 -6.52
CA ILE A 78 -1.06 10.61 -5.85
C ILE A 78 -1.53 11.16 -4.50
N PRO A 79 -0.92 10.77 -3.37
CA PRO A 79 -1.32 11.20 -2.03
C PRO A 79 -1.41 12.72 -1.85
N ALA A 80 -0.52 13.47 -2.49
CA ALA A 80 -0.48 14.93 -2.41
C ALA A 80 -1.80 15.62 -2.84
N TYR A 81 -2.60 14.98 -3.69
CA TYR A 81 -3.86 15.52 -4.20
C TYR A 81 -5.08 15.25 -3.31
N PHE A 82 -4.92 14.48 -2.24
CA PHE A 82 -6.02 14.16 -1.33
C PHE A 82 -5.56 14.05 0.11
N LYS A 83 -4.53 14.82 0.48
CA LYS A 83 -3.98 14.92 1.83
C LYS A 83 -5.01 15.43 2.85
N ASP A 84 -5.97 16.24 2.40
CA ASP A 84 -7.06 16.77 3.24
C ASP A 84 -8.12 15.72 3.57
N LEU A 85 -8.11 14.56 2.91
CA LEU A 85 -8.96 13.44 3.27
C LEU A 85 -8.35 12.72 4.47
N PHE A 86 -9.15 12.54 5.52
CA PHE A 86 -8.77 11.67 6.63
C PHE A 86 -8.74 10.22 6.14
N LEU A 87 -7.56 9.77 5.73
CA LEU A 87 -7.29 8.44 5.20
C LEU A 87 -6.86 7.42 6.27
N GLY A 88 -7.04 7.77 7.55
CA GLY A 88 -6.81 6.89 8.70
C GLY A 88 -5.42 6.25 8.76
N ALA A 89 -4.40 6.88 8.17
CA ALA A 89 -3.06 6.34 7.88
C ALA A 89 -3.01 5.06 7.01
N VAL A 90 -4.01 4.18 7.15
CA VAL A 90 -4.18 2.88 6.51
C VAL A 90 -4.29 2.96 4.98
N LEU A 91 -4.93 4.00 4.44
CA LEU A 91 -5.09 4.16 2.99
C LEU A 91 -3.89 4.87 2.33
N ARG A 92 -2.94 5.37 3.13
CA ARG A 92 -1.68 5.95 2.64
C ARG A 92 -0.56 4.92 2.52
N THR A 93 -0.70 3.76 3.18
CA THR A 93 0.30 2.69 3.14
C THR A 93 -0.19 1.53 2.29
N THR A 94 0.73 0.90 1.57
CA THR A 94 0.48 -0.34 0.84
C THR A 94 0.60 -1.56 1.74
N SER A 95 1.05 -1.37 2.99
CA SER A 95 1.36 -2.42 3.97
C SER A 95 0.23 -3.44 4.17
N ARG A 96 -1.04 -3.00 4.26
CA ARG A 96 -2.17 -3.93 4.41
C ARG A 96 -2.40 -4.77 3.16
N SER A 97 -2.40 -4.13 1.98
CA SER A 97 -2.56 -4.88 0.74
C SER A 97 -1.37 -5.82 0.48
N GLU A 98 -0.16 -5.41 0.88
CA GLU A 98 1.06 -6.22 0.79
C GLU A 98 1.03 -7.39 1.76
N SER A 99 0.60 -7.19 3.02
CA SER A 99 0.52 -8.26 4.02
C SER A 99 -0.50 -9.32 3.63
N GLU A 100 -1.68 -8.90 3.18
CA GLU A 100 -2.71 -9.83 2.68
C GLU A 100 -2.23 -10.53 1.41
N ASN A 101 -1.67 -9.81 0.44
CA ASN A 101 -1.12 -10.43 -0.77
C ASN A 101 -0.02 -11.45 -0.43
N HIS A 102 0.88 -11.13 0.50
CA HIS A 102 1.94 -12.03 0.95
C HIS A 102 1.34 -13.29 1.59
N PHE A 103 0.37 -13.13 2.51
CA PHE A 103 -0.29 -14.27 3.14
C PHE A 103 -0.92 -15.21 2.10
N PHE A 104 -1.75 -14.69 1.20
CA PHE A 104 -2.44 -15.50 0.19
C PHE A 104 -1.52 -16.02 -0.92
N SER A 105 -0.38 -15.37 -1.19
CA SER A 105 0.60 -15.85 -2.17
C SER A 105 1.18 -17.23 -1.81
N ASN A 106 1.19 -17.58 -0.52
CA ASN A 106 1.63 -18.92 -0.07
C ASN A 106 0.61 -20.02 -0.40
N PHE A 107 -0.64 -19.66 -0.66
CA PHE A 107 -1.74 -20.60 -0.91
C PHE A 107 -2.14 -20.67 -2.39
N THR A 108 -1.73 -19.69 -3.19
CA THR A 108 -2.19 -19.51 -4.58
C THR A 108 -1.05 -19.58 -5.58
N ASN A 109 -1.32 -20.12 -6.77
CA ASN A 109 -0.37 -20.22 -7.88
C ASN A 109 -1.14 -20.01 -9.21
N PRO A 110 -0.60 -19.27 -10.19
CA PRO A 110 -1.18 -19.11 -11.52
C PRO A 110 -1.64 -20.40 -12.23
N HIS A 111 -1.07 -21.57 -11.89
CA HIS A 111 -1.40 -22.84 -12.52
C HIS A 111 -2.58 -23.61 -11.88
N LEU A 112 -3.23 -23.07 -10.84
CA LEU A 112 -4.35 -23.74 -10.20
C LEU A 112 -5.61 -23.68 -11.08
N SER A 113 -6.36 -24.78 -11.12
CA SER A 113 -7.74 -24.73 -11.59
C SER A 113 -8.59 -23.87 -10.65
N LEU A 114 -9.74 -23.40 -11.13
CA LEU A 114 -10.65 -22.59 -10.32
C LEU A 114 -11.11 -23.32 -9.05
N VAL A 115 -11.32 -24.64 -9.13
CA VAL A 115 -11.74 -25.46 -7.99
C VAL A 115 -10.61 -25.56 -6.96
N GLU A 116 -9.37 -25.81 -7.40
CA GLU A 116 -8.21 -25.85 -6.51
C GLU A 116 -7.93 -24.50 -5.87
N PHE A 117 -8.05 -23.41 -6.64
CA PHE A 117 -7.96 -22.05 -6.11
C PHE A 117 -8.97 -21.83 -4.99
N TRP A 118 -10.24 -22.18 -5.22
CA TRP A 118 -11.32 -22.00 -4.24
C TRP A 118 -11.04 -22.77 -2.95
N MET A 119 -10.67 -24.05 -3.05
CA MET A 119 -10.36 -24.87 -1.88
C MET A 119 -9.20 -24.29 -1.06
N ARG A 120 -8.11 -23.88 -1.73
CA ARG A 120 -6.95 -23.30 -1.04
C ARG A 120 -7.24 -21.93 -0.45
N TYR A 121 -8.09 -21.13 -1.09
CA TYR A 121 -8.53 -19.84 -0.59
C TYR A 121 -9.34 -19.99 0.70
N GLU A 122 -10.29 -20.92 0.74
CA GLU A 122 -11.05 -21.25 1.95
C GLU A 122 -10.13 -21.69 3.10
N SER A 123 -9.18 -22.60 2.84
CA SER A 123 -8.21 -23.02 3.87
C SER A 123 -7.34 -21.86 4.39
N ALA A 124 -6.92 -20.95 3.51
CA ALA A 124 -6.17 -19.77 3.92
C ALA A 124 -7.02 -18.84 4.82
N LEU A 125 -8.30 -18.64 4.49
CA LEU A 125 -9.23 -17.87 5.31
C LEU A 125 -9.46 -18.51 6.68
N GLU A 126 -9.63 -19.83 6.74
CA GLU A 126 -9.77 -20.56 8.00
C GLU A 126 -8.54 -20.39 8.89
N LEU A 127 -7.33 -20.50 8.33
CA LEU A 127 -6.09 -20.30 9.06
C LEU A 127 -5.98 -18.87 9.61
N GLN A 128 -6.33 -17.86 8.80
CA GLN A 128 -6.31 -16.46 9.23
C GLN A 128 -7.31 -16.21 10.37
N ARG A 129 -8.54 -16.74 10.24
CA ARG A 129 -9.57 -16.64 11.29
C ARG A 129 -9.14 -17.34 12.58
N TYR A 130 -8.52 -18.50 12.47
CA TYR A 130 -8.02 -19.23 13.63
C TYR A 130 -6.92 -18.45 14.35
N GLY A 131 -5.96 -17.88 13.62
CA GLY A 131 -4.94 -17.01 14.20
C GLY A 131 -5.53 -15.77 14.89
N GLN A 132 -6.56 -15.16 14.30
CA GLN A 132 -7.28 -14.05 14.92
C GLN A 132 -7.97 -14.48 16.21
N LEU A 133 -8.67 -15.61 16.22
CA LEU A 133 -9.33 -16.14 17.42
C LEU A 133 -8.33 -16.43 18.55
N GLN A 134 -7.17 -16.98 18.23
CA GLN A 134 -6.11 -17.18 19.23
C GLN A 134 -5.63 -15.84 19.79
N SER A 135 -5.36 -14.88 18.92
CA SER A 135 -4.89 -13.54 19.32
C SER A 135 -5.93 -12.83 20.19
N ASP A 136 -7.20 -12.88 19.81
CA ASP A 136 -8.31 -12.28 20.57
C ASP A 136 -8.47 -12.94 21.95
N ASN A 137 -8.32 -14.28 22.02
CA ASN A 137 -8.39 -14.99 23.29
C ASN A 137 -7.19 -14.68 24.21
N GLU A 138 -6.00 -14.50 23.65
CA GLU A 138 -4.81 -14.10 24.39
C GLU A 138 -4.96 -12.67 24.94
N THR A 139 -5.44 -11.73 24.13
CA THR A 139 -5.63 -10.33 24.55
C THR A 139 -6.77 -10.17 25.54
N SER A 140 -7.90 -10.88 25.36
CA SER A 140 -9.01 -10.85 26.32
C SER A 140 -8.64 -11.43 27.69
N SER A 141 -7.63 -12.30 27.73
CA SER A 141 -7.17 -12.99 28.94
C SER A 141 -5.95 -12.34 29.59
N SER A 142 -5.39 -11.28 29.01
CA SER A 142 -4.13 -10.67 29.49
C SER A 142 -4.21 -9.15 29.61
N VAL A 143 -3.55 -8.61 30.64
CA VAL A 143 -3.34 -7.17 30.78
C VAL A 143 -2.13 -6.78 29.94
N PRO A 144 -2.20 -5.71 29.13
CA PRO A 144 -1.08 -5.26 28.32
C PRO A 144 0.15 -5.01 29.18
N GLN A 145 1.27 -5.64 28.83
CA GLN A 145 2.55 -5.33 29.47
C GLN A 145 3.02 -3.96 29.00
N LEU A 146 3.11 -3.01 29.93
CA LEU A 146 3.70 -1.70 29.70
C LEU A 146 5.21 -1.88 29.47
N LYS A 147 5.71 -1.44 28.31
CA LYS A 147 7.15 -1.46 27.98
C LYS A 147 7.91 -0.32 28.64
N THR A 148 7.22 0.74 29.02
CA THR A 148 7.78 1.91 29.69
C THR A 148 6.95 2.28 30.93
N THR A 149 7.53 3.09 31.80
CA THR A 149 6.85 3.61 32.99
C THR A 149 6.06 4.89 32.74
N LYS A 150 5.87 5.29 31.47
CA LYS A 150 5.23 6.56 31.10
C LYS A 150 3.71 6.50 31.32
N ASP A 151 3.16 7.58 31.87
CA ASP A 151 1.72 7.69 32.13
C ASP A 151 0.88 7.61 30.86
N LEU A 152 1.39 8.07 29.72
CA LEU A 152 0.73 7.95 28.42
C LEU A 152 0.48 6.48 28.04
N GLU A 153 1.45 5.60 28.26
CA GLU A 153 1.33 4.18 27.94
C GLU A 153 0.34 3.49 28.86
N ARG A 154 0.38 3.83 30.16
CA ARG A 154 -0.59 3.35 31.15
C ARG A 154 -2.02 3.76 30.78
N HIS A 155 -2.22 5.02 30.39
CA HIS A 155 -3.52 5.52 29.99
C HIS A 155 -4.01 4.88 28.68
N ALA A 156 -3.12 4.72 27.69
CA ALA A 156 -3.45 4.03 26.44
C ALA A 156 -3.84 2.57 26.67
N GLY A 157 -3.14 1.85 27.56
CA GLY A 157 -3.48 0.48 27.97
C GLY A 157 -4.73 0.35 28.86
N GLN A 158 -5.38 1.46 29.23
CA GLN A 158 -6.72 1.44 29.84
C GLN A 158 -7.82 1.71 28.82
N ILE A 159 -7.52 2.47 27.76
CA ILE A 159 -8.50 2.92 26.77
C ILE A 159 -8.61 1.96 25.58
N TYR A 160 -7.47 1.42 25.11
CA TYR A 160 -7.40 0.70 23.84
C TYR A 160 -7.38 -0.82 23.97
N THR A 161 -7.50 -1.35 25.20
CA THR A 161 -7.53 -2.79 25.47
C THR A 161 -8.81 -3.13 26.22
N PHE A 162 -9.64 -3.93 25.57
CA PHE A 162 -10.82 -4.60 26.10
C PHE A 162 -10.54 -6.10 26.19
#